data_AF-A0A7J6DVI1-F1
#
_entry.id   AF-A0A7J6DVI1-F1
#
_cell.length_a   1.000
_cell.length_b   1.000
_cell.length_c   1.000
_cell.angle_alpha   90.00
_cell.angle_beta   90.00
_cell.angle_gamma   90.00
#
_symmetry.space_group_name_H-M   'P 1'
#
loop_
_entity.id
_entity.type
_entity.pdbx_description
1 polymer ?
#
loop_
_entity_poly.entity_id
_entity_poly.type
_entity_poly.pdbx_seq_one_letter_code
_entity_poly.pdbx_strand_id
1 'polypeptide(L)'
;MTQTNQSIWGYAKKDDASWYFKKILSIREYLDEAKLQQAARGDKFSTKNCYNSLMEETPFAYANAIWDTLVIPKHRFIFWQIANSHLLTRDYLHRIMVTPNNLCPVFVAVNRWLGDFHWPLSTVEMLQYCCNATRDLRKRILNAVMAAVFYFLWKNRNNKEFVRTTFHGGLEEEDNDK
;
A
#
# COMPACT_ATOMS: atom_id res chain seq x y z
N MET A 1 -14.10 -10.37 53.82
CA MET A 1 -14.56 -10.37 52.41
C MET A 1 -13.49 -11.04 51.57
N THR A 2 -13.67 -12.30 51.25
CA THR A 2 -12.75 -13.07 50.41
C THR A 2 -12.93 -12.61 48.97
N GLN A 3 -12.04 -11.74 48.48
CA GLN A 3 -11.90 -11.52 47.04
C GLN A 3 -11.44 -12.84 46.44
N THR A 4 -12.38 -13.59 45.87
CA THR A 4 -12.05 -14.73 45.03
C THR A 4 -11.23 -14.17 43.87
N ASN A 5 -9.96 -14.56 43.79
CA ASN A 5 -9.08 -14.31 42.66
C ASN A 5 -9.61 -15.12 41.45
N GLN A 6 -10.78 -14.74 40.95
CA GLN A 6 -11.30 -15.28 39.71
C GLN A 6 -10.50 -14.63 38.59
N SER A 7 -9.82 -15.48 37.82
CA SER A 7 -9.17 -15.07 36.59
C SER A 7 -10.17 -14.29 35.75
N ILE A 8 -9.70 -13.20 35.15
CA ILE A 8 -10.51 -12.36 34.26
C ILE A 8 -11.24 -13.28 33.27
N TRP A 9 -10.56 -14.25 32.66
CA TRP A 9 -11.11 -15.22 31.70
C TRP A 9 -12.36 -15.97 32.15
N GLY A 10 -12.50 -16.28 33.44
CA GLY A 10 -13.66 -16.98 34.01
C GLY A 10 -14.81 -16.07 34.46
N TYR A 11 -14.67 -14.74 34.35
CA TYR A 11 -15.68 -13.81 34.82
C TYR A 11 -16.89 -13.76 33.87
N ALA A 12 -18.09 -14.06 34.38
CA ALA A 12 -19.34 -14.00 33.63
C ALA A 12 -19.74 -12.55 33.28
N LYS A 13 -20.20 -12.29 32.05
CA LYS A 13 -20.73 -10.98 31.64
C LYS A 13 -21.98 -10.66 32.47
N LYS A 14 -21.87 -9.77 33.45
CA LYS A 14 -23.02 -9.27 34.22
C LYS A 14 -23.62 -8.02 33.56
N ASP A 15 -24.93 -7.86 33.64
CA ASP A 15 -25.65 -6.74 33.03
C ASP A 15 -25.47 -5.41 33.76
N ASP A 16 -25.12 -5.45 35.04
CA ASP A 16 -24.83 -4.27 35.87
C ASP A 16 -23.39 -3.75 35.70
N ALA A 17 -22.55 -4.44 34.91
CA ALA A 17 -21.18 -4.00 34.68
C ALA A 17 -21.09 -2.74 33.81
N SER A 18 -20.05 -1.94 34.04
CA SER A 18 -19.78 -0.75 33.22
C SER A 18 -19.57 -1.12 31.75
N TRP A 19 -19.96 -0.21 30.84
CA TRP A 19 -19.83 -0.42 29.40
C TRP A 19 -18.40 -0.75 28.97
N TYR A 20 -17.40 -0.06 29.55
CA TYR A 20 -15.98 -0.32 29.30
C TYR A 20 -15.60 -1.73 29.72
N PHE A 21 -16.06 -2.18 30.90
CA PHE A 21 -15.77 -3.52 31.37
C PHE A 21 -16.39 -4.55 30.42
N LYS A 22 -17.67 -4.40 30.04
CA LYS A 22 -18.31 -5.26 29.04
C LYS A 22 -17.52 -5.32 27.72
N LYS A 23 -16.93 -4.21 27.27
CA LYS A 23 -16.04 -4.20 26.09
C LYS A 23 -14.76 -5.00 26.31
N ILE A 24 -14.11 -4.86 27.46
CA ILE A 24 -12.96 -5.72 27.81
C ILE A 24 -13.37 -7.20 27.82
N LEU A 25 -14.56 -7.54 28.34
CA LEU A 25 -15.08 -8.91 28.30
C LEU A 25 -15.32 -9.41 26.87
N SER A 26 -15.76 -8.55 25.95
CA SER A 26 -15.99 -8.92 24.53
C SER A 26 -14.71 -9.23 23.77
N ILE A 27 -13.57 -8.66 24.17
CA ILE A 27 -12.27 -8.92 23.51
C ILE A 27 -11.84 -10.39 23.66
N ARG A 28 -12.35 -11.09 24.69
CA ARG A 28 -12.06 -12.51 24.94
C ARG A 28 -12.56 -13.45 23.86
N GLU A 29 -13.50 -13.01 23.02
CA GLU A 29 -13.98 -13.77 21.87
C GLU A 29 -12.89 -13.90 20.78
N TYR A 30 -11.89 -13.01 20.80
CA TYR A 30 -10.85 -12.92 19.77
C TYR A 30 -9.43 -13.18 20.31
N LEU A 31 -9.20 -12.79 21.57
CA LEU A 31 -7.93 -12.94 22.29
C LEU A 31 -8.11 -13.89 23.47
N ASP A 32 -7.31 -14.94 23.52
CA ASP A 32 -7.19 -15.81 24.69
C ASP A 32 -5.93 -15.44 25.51
N GLU A 33 -5.80 -16.08 26.68
CA GLU A 33 -4.66 -15.89 27.56
C GLU A 33 -3.33 -16.24 26.87
N ALA A 34 -3.32 -17.29 26.06
CA ALA A 34 -2.13 -17.75 25.35
C ALA A 34 -1.62 -16.73 24.33
N LYS A 35 -2.52 -16.12 23.53
CA LYS A 35 -2.19 -15.07 22.56
C LYS A 35 -1.65 -13.81 23.25
N LEU A 36 -2.22 -13.43 24.40
CA LEU A 36 -1.71 -12.29 25.17
C LEU A 36 -0.33 -12.56 25.77
N GLN A 37 -0.09 -13.78 26.27
CA GLN A 37 1.22 -14.19 26.75
C GLN A 37 2.26 -14.23 25.63
N GLN A 38 1.90 -14.72 24.43
CA GLN A 38 2.76 -14.67 23.24
C GLN A 38 3.02 -13.22 22.77
N ALA A 39 2.06 -12.31 23.00
CA ALA A 39 2.22 -10.91 22.70
C ALA A 39 3.14 -10.17 23.69
N ALA A 40 3.32 -10.70 24.89
CA ALA A 40 4.27 -10.20 25.86
C ALA A 40 5.69 -10.68 25.53
N ARG A 41 6.68 -9.78 25.62
CA ARG A 41 8.09 -10.12 25.49
C ARG A 41 8.79 -9.72 26.79
N GLY A 42 9.00 -10.68 27.68
CA GLY A 42 9.36 -10.39 29.07
C GLY A 42 8.22 -9.65 29.78
N ASP A 43 8.54 -8.60 30.53
CA ASP A 43 7.55 -7.83 31.31
C ASP A 43 6.76 -6.79 30.50
N LYS A 44 7.00 -6.70 29.17
CA LYS A 44 6.38 -5.67 28.33
C LYS A 44 5.43 -6.29 27.31
N PHE A 45 4.20 -5.82 27.33
CA PHE A 45 3.21 -6.09 26.30
C PHE A 45 3.59 -5.40 24.98
N SER A 46 3.60 -6.16 23.88
CA SER A 46 3.81 -5.61 22.53
C SER A 46 2.49 -5.59 21.77
N THR A 47 1.94 -4.38 21.56
CA THR A 47 0.76 -4.19 20.71
C THR A 47 0.98 -4.75 19.31
N LYS A 48 2.21 -4.66 18.78
CA LYS A 48 2.58 -5.24 17.49
C LYS A 48 2.45 -6.76 17.48
N ASN A 49 2.92 -7.45 18.52
CA ASN A 49 2.85 -8.90 18.58
C ASN A 49 1.40 -9.38 18.77
N CYS A 50 0.64 -8.68 19.62
CA CYS A 50 -0.78 -8.94 19.79
C CYS A 50 -1.55 -8.78 18.48
N TYR A 51 -1.31 -7.68 17.76
CA TYR A 51 -1.92 -7.45 16.45
C TYR A 51 -1.56 -8.57 15.47
N ASN A 52 -0.27 -8.93 15.40
CA ASN A 52 0.18 -10.03 14.55
C ASN A 52 -0.42 -11.39 14.92
N SER A 53 -0.73 -11.63 16.20
CA SER A 53 -1.40 -12.87 16.65
C SER A 53 -2.90 -12.92 16.33
N LEU A 54 -3.50 -11.75 16.08
CA LEU A 54 -4.89 -11.61 15.67
C LEU A 54 -5.06 -11.63 14.15
N MET A 55 -4.01 -11.29 13.42
CA MET A 55 -4.00 -11.35 11.96
C MET A 55 -3.62 -12.77 11.53
N GLU A 56 -4.53 -13.47 10.86
CA GLU A 56 -4.26 -14.79 10.27
C GLU A 56 -3.49 -14.68 8.94
N GLU A 57 -3.44 -13.48 8.36
CA GLU A 57 -2.80 -13.26 7.08
C GLU A 57 -1.30 -12.95 7.20
N THR A 58 -0.52 -13.61 6.37
CA THR A 58 0.90 -13.30 6.25
C THR A 58 1.08 -11.98 5.48
N PRO A 59 1.97 -11.08 5.95
CA PRO A 59 2.22 -9.83 5.25
C PRO A 59 2.82 -10.12 3.87
N PHE A 60 2.35 -9.40 2.84
CA PHE A 60 2.87 -9.53 1.50
C PHE A 60 4.39 -9.31 1.46
N ALA A 61 5.14 -10.23 0.86
CA ALA A 61 6.61 -10.20 0.85
C ALA A 61 7.19 -8.90 0.24
N TYR A 62 6.49 -8.30 -0.73
CA TYR A 62 6.87 -7.05 -1.39
C TYR A 62 6.44 -5.79 -0.61
N ALA A 63 5.61 -5.90 0.44
CA ALA A 63 5.07 -4.73 1.14
C ALA A 63 6.18 -3.85 1.73
N ASN A 64 7.20 -4.46 2.35
CA ASN A 64 8.32 -3.71 2.91
C ASN A 64 9.11 -2.92 1.86
N ALA A 65 9.17 -3.42 0.62
CA ALA A 65 9.85 -2.75 -0.48
C ALA A 65 9.03 -1.58 -1.04
N ILE A 66 7.71 -1.68 -1.07
CA ILE A 66 6.82 -0.58 -1.51
C ILE A 66 6.77 0.52 -0.45
N TRP A 67 6.68 0.14 0.82
CA TRP A 67 6.56 1.07 1.95
C TRP A 67 7.91 1.54 2.50
N ASP A 68 9.00 1.33 1.75
CA ASP A 68 10.33 1.79 2.14
C ASP A 68 10.37 3.32 2.31
N THR A 69 11.10 3.77 3.34
CA THR A 69 11.32 5.18 3.66
C THR A 69 11.97 5.98 2.54
N LEU A 70 12.73 5.34 1.64
CA LEU A 70 13.33 5.97 0.47
C LEU A 70 12.30 6.36 -0.60
N VAL A 71 11.09 5.78 -0.54
CA VAL A 71 10.02 6.07 -1.48
C VAL A 71 9.16 7.22 -0.95
N ILE A 72 9.04 8.29 -1.76
CA ILE A 72 8.22 9.46 -1.41
C ILE A 72 6.77 9.03 -1.13
N PRO A 73 6.10 9.56 -0.08
CA PRO A 73 4.78 9.10 0.37
C PRO A 73 3.68 8.98 -0.70
N LYS A 74 3.62 9.94 -1.63
CA LYS A 74 2.66 9.90 -2.75
C LYS A 74 3.02 8.83 -3.81
N HIS A 75 4.31 8.54 -4.00
CA HIS A 75 4.77 7.53 -4.96
C HIS A 75 4.49 6.13 -4.45
N ARG A 76 4.77 5.85 -3.16
CA ARG A 76 4.46 4.54 -2.54
C ARG A 76 2.97 4.20 -2.56
N PHE A 77 2.09 5.19 -2.41
CA PHE A 77 0.64 4.96 -2.50
C PHE A 77 0.24 4.51 -3.91
N ILE A 78 0.65 5.22 -4.95
CA ILE A 78 0.37 4.81 -6.33
C ILE A 78 1.04 3.47 -6.65
N PHE A 79 2.27 3.26 -6.17
CA PHE A 79 2.98 2.00 -6.37
C PHE A 79 2.27 0.81 -5.71
N TRP A 80 1.72 1.01 -4.51
CA TRP A 80 0.87 0.03 -3.83
C TRP A 80 -0.41 -0.27 -4.61
N GLN A 81 -1.07 0.76 -5.15
CA GLN A 81 -2.25 0.57 -5.99
C GLN A 81 -1.91 -0.26 -7.23
N ILE A 82 -0.77 0.01 -7.88
CA ILE A 82 -0.28 -0.74 -9.04
C ILE A 82 -0.05 -2.21 -8.68
N ALA A 83 0.66 -2.46 -7.58
CA ALA A 83 0.96 -3.80 -7.08
C ALA A 83 -0.30 -4.66 -6.82
N ASN A 84 -1.40 -4.02 -6.40
CA ASN A 84 -2.64 -4.71 -6.03
C ASN A 84 -3.70 -4.73 -7.14
N SER A 85 -3.37 -4.35 -8.37
CA SER A 85 -4.37 -4.32 -9.47
C SER A 85 -5.55 -3.33 -9.23
N HIS A 86 -5.40 -2.35 -8.33
CA HIS A 86 -6.48 -1.45 -7.88
C HIS A 86 -6.48 -0.05 -8.54
N LEU A 87 -5.52 0.24 -9.41
CA LEU A 87 -5.47 1.52 -10.12
C LEU A 87 -6.59 1.62 -11.19
N LEU A 88 -7.62 2.42 -10.92
CA LEU A 88 -8.84 2.62 -11.77
C LEU A 88 -8.60 3.25 -13.16
N THR A 89 -7.36 3.51 -13.57
CA THR A 89 -7.09 3.94 -14.95
C THR A 89 -7.43 2.82 -15.92
N ARG A 90 -8.29 3.10 -16.91
CA ARG A 90 -8.92 2.17 -17.88
C ARG A 90 -7.94 1.31 -18.74
N ASP A 91 -6.62 1.42 -18.52
CA ASP A 91 -5.50 0.85 -19.30
C ASP A 91 -4.28 0.40 -18.43
N TYR A 92 -4.45 0.07 -17.15
CA TYR A 92 -3.46 -0.49 -16.18
C TYR A 92 -1.94 -0.40 -16.54
N LEU A 93 -1.38 0.83 -16.65
CA LEU A 93 0.03 1.10 -17.04
C LEU A 93 0.51 0.30 -18.28
N HIS A 94 -0.43 0.13 -19.22
CA HIS A 94 -0.52 -0.80 -20.38
C HIS A 94 0.04 -2.22 -20.16
N ARG A 95 -0.04 -2.67 -18.90
CA ARG A 95 0.42 -3.92 -18.27
C ARG A 95 1.90 -4.00 -17.94
N ILE A 96 2.45 -2.84 -17.56
CA ILE A 96 3.77 -2.60 -16.97
C ILE A 96 4.83 -2.35 -18.03
N MET A 97 4.50 -1.33 -18.82
CA MET A 97 5.31 -0.69 -19.86
C MET A 97 5.48 -1.60 -21.09
N VAL A 98 4.98 -1.23 -22.28
CA VAL A 98 5.79 -0.74 -23.41
C VAL A 98 4.86 -0.01 -24.41
N THR A 99 5.28 1.16 -24.92
CA THR A 99 4.90 1.61 -26.28
C THR A 99 6.00 2.50 -26.88
N PRO A 100 6.45 2.26 -28.13
CA PRO A 100 7.62 2.95 -28.73
C PRO A 100 7.42 4.44 -29.03
N ASN A 101 6.17 4.92 -29.09
CA ASN A 101 5.87 6.23 -29.69
C ASN A 101 5.32 7.29 -28.71
N ASN A 102 5.27 7.01 -27.40
CA ASN A 102 4.71 7.93 -26.40
C ASN A 102 5.40 7.82 -25.02
N LEU A 103 6.72 7.57 -25.02
CA LEU A 103 7.48 7.55 -23.77
C LEU A 103 7.42 8.91 -23.10
N CYS A 104 6.98 8.94 -21.84
CA CYS A 104 7.07 10.12 -21.01
C CYS A 104 8.55 10.58 -20.96
N PRO A 105 8.85 11.88 -21.15
CA PRO A 105 10.23 12.38 -21.09
C PRO A 105 10.98 11.95 -19.82
N VAL A 106 10.26 11.79 -18.70
CA VAL A 106 10.81 11.28 -17.44
C VAL A 106 11.34 9.85 -17.59
N PHE A 107 10.62 8.95 -18.25
CA PHE A 107 11.07 7.57 -18.46
C PHE A 107 12.29 7.51 -19.37
N VAL A 108 12.32 8.29 -20.45
CA VAL A 108 13.46 8.37 -21.37
C VAL A 108 14.72 8.86 -20.65
N ALA A 109 14.60 9.94 -19.87
CA ALA A 109 15.72 10.50 -19.12
C ALA A 109 16.26 9.51 -18.08
N VAL A 110 15.36 8.83 -17.35
CA VAL A 110 15.74 7.84 -16.33
C VAL A 110 16.40 6.62 -16.96
N ASN A 111 15.90 6.11 -18.11
CA ASN A 111 16.53 4.98 -18.80
C ASN A 111 17.94 5.32 -19.28
N ARG A 112 18.12 6.51 -19.85
CA ARG A 112 19.44 6.98 -20.27
C ARG A 112 20.42 7.05 -19.09
N TRP A 113 19.94 7.45 -17.92
CA TRP A 113 20.75 7.51 -16.70
C TRP A 113 21.07 6.14 -16.13
N LEU A 114 20.10 5.21 -16.15
CA LEU A 114 20.25 3.86 -15.61
C LEU A 114 21.08 2.92 -16.48
N GLY A 115 21.26 3.21 -17.77
CA GLY A 115 21.95 2.32 -18.71
C GLY A 115 21.14 1.05 -18.98
N ASP A 116 21.81 -0.12 -18.97
CA ASP A 116 21.22 -1.44 -19.25
C ASP A 116 20.35 -1.99 -18.10
N PHE A 117 19.41 -1.17 -17.62
CA PHE A 117 18.42 -1.59 -16.64
C PHE A 117 17.24 -2.26 -17.33
N HIS A 118 17.00 -3.51 -16.96
CA HIS A 118 15.88 -4.29 -17.43
C HIS A 118 14.65 -3.94 -16.58
N TRP A 119 13.73 -3.18 -17.17
CA TRP A 119 12.48 -2.85 -16.52
C TRP A 119 11.57 -4.08 -16.46
N PRO A 120 10.82 -4.27 -15.35
CA PRO A 120 9.82 -5.31 -15.31
C PRO A 120 8.80 -5.07 -16.42
N LEU A 121 8.37 -6.14 -17.08
CA LEU A 121 7.38 -6.13 -18.15
C LEU A 121 6.01 -6.62 -17.69
N SER A 122 5.90 -7.02 -16.41
CA SER A 122 4.67 -7.54 -15.81
C SER A 122 4.61 -7.25 -14.31
N THR A 123 3.41 -7.42 -13.73
CA THR A 123 3.20 -7.20 -12.29
C THR A 123 3.95 -8.25 -11.50
N VAL A 124 3.97 -9.49 -12.01
CA VAL A 124 4.67 -10.60 -11.35
C VAL A 124 6.17 -10.31 -11.26
N GLU A 125 6.78 -9.89 -12.37
CA GLU A 125 8.21 -9.57 -12.41
C GLU A 125 8.55 -8.37 -11.51
N MET A 126 7.71 -7.33 -11.53
CA MET A 126 7.83 -6.17 -10.65
C MET A 126 7.75 -6.59 -9.16
N LEU A 127 6.81 -7.46 -8.79
CA LEU A 127 6.66 -7.94 -7.43
C LEU A 127 7.83 -8.84 -7.00
N GLN A 128 8.31 -9.71 -7.89
CA GLN A 128 9.52 -10.52 -7.65
C GLN A 128 10.74 -9.63 -7.40
N TYR A 129 10.89 -8.56 -8.17
CA TYR A 129 11.95 -7.59 -7.97
C TYR A 129 11.86 -6.93 -6.58
N CYS A 130 10.65 -6.49 -6.19
CA CYS A 130 10.40 -5.90 -4.88
C CYS A 130 10.72 -6.86 -3.72
N CYS A 131 10.32 -8.13 -3.81
CA CYS A 131 10.61 -9.14 -2.79
C CYS A 131 12.13 -9.29 -2.53
N ASN A 132 12.95 -9.17 -3.58
CA ASN A 132 14.40 -9.37 -3.52
C ASN A 132 15.19 -8.13 -3.05
N ALA A 133 14.52 -7.00 -2.82
CA ALA A 133 15.17 -5.70 -2.62
C ALA A 133 15.43 -5.32 -1.15
N THR A 134 14.78 -5.98 -0.19
CA THR A 134 14.65 -5.46 1.19
C THR A 134 15.96 -5.31 1.97
N ARG A 135 17.04 -6.00 1.57
CA ARG A 135 18.34 -5.95 2.26
C ARG A 135 19.44 -5.19 1.50
N ASP A 136 19.22 -4.88 0.23
CA ASP A 136 20.25 -4.33 -0.66
C ASP A 136 19.93 -2.87 -0.99
N LEU A 137 20.81 -1.95 -0.59
CA LEU A 137 20.62 -0.51 -0.80
C LEU A 137 20.43 -0.16 -2.29
N ARG A 138 21.18 -0.79 -3.20
CA ARG A 138 21.05 -0.54 -4.64
C ARG A 138 19.65 -0.93 -5.11
N LYS A 139 19.14 -2.08 -4.67
CA LYS A 139 17.79 -2.53 -5.04
C LYS A 139 16.70 -1.64 -4.42
N ARG A 140 16.89 -1.15 -3.19
CA ARG A 140 15.99 -0.19 -2.55
C ARG A 140 15.94 1.15 -3.29
N ILE A 141 17.09 1.66 -3.74
CA ILE A 141 17.16 2.86 -4.58
C ILE A 141 16.43 2.63 -5.90
N LEU A 142 16.66 1.47 -6.54
CA LEU A 142 15.97 1.12 -7.79
C LEU A 142 14.45 1.03 -7.59
N ASN A 143 13.96 0.48 -6.47
CA ASN A 143 12.54 0.51 -6.14
C ASN A 143 11.97 1.93 -6.01
N ALA A 144 12.72 2.83 -5.37
CA ALA A 144 12.30 4.22 -5.25
C ALA A 144 12.24 4.94 -6.61
N VAL A 145 13.20 4.65 -7.49
CA VAL A 145 13.20 5.14 -8.88
C VAL A 145 12.00 4.58 -9.65
N MET A 146 11.73 3.28 -9.56
CA MET A 146 10.56 2.66 -10.21
C MET A 146 9.24 3.29 -9.72
N ALA A 147 9.07 3.45 -8.41
CA ALA A 147 7.90 4.08 -7.83
C ALA A 147 7.69 5.52 -8.32
N ALA A 148 8.79 6.29 -8.45
CA ALA A 148 8.74 7.65 -8.98
C ALA A 148 8.32 7.67 -10.45
N VAL A 149 8.91 6.81 -11.29
CA VAL A 149 8.55 6.68 -12.71
C VAL A 149 7.07 6.32 -12.87
N PHE A 150 6.58 5.33 -12.13
CA PHE A 150 5.17 4.94 -12.15
C PHE A 150 4.24 6.10 -11.75
N TYR A 151 4.60 6.84 -10.70
CA TYR A 151 3.83 8.01 -10.30
C TYR A 151 3.78 9.08 -11.38
N PHE A 152 4.92 9.44 -11.99
CA PHE A 152 4.95 10.46 -13.03
C PHE A 152 4.19 10.03 -14.28
N LEU A 153 4.25 8.75 -14.65
CA LEU A 153 3.45 8.19 -15.74
C LEU A 153 1.96 8.32 -15.46
N TRP A 154 1.52 7.87 -14.28
CA TRP A 154 0.14 8.00 -13.85
C TRP A 154 -0.33 9.46 -13.84
N LYS A 155 0.47 10.36 -13.26
CA LYS A 155 0.18 11.80 -13.18
C LYS A 155 0.04 12.42 -14.56
N ASN A 156 0.97 12.15 -15.47
CA ASN A 156 0.96 12.72 -16.81
C ASN A 156 -0.24 12.23 -17.64
N ARG A 157 -0.63 10.96 -17.51
CA ARG A 157 -1.81 10.41 -18.19
C ARG A 157 -3.10 11.06 -17.69
N ASN A 158 -3.27 11.16 -16.38
CA ASN A 158 -4.45 11.79 -15.81
C ASN A 158 -4.53 13.28 -16.17
N ASN A 159 -3.41 14.00 -16.14
CA ASN A 159 -3.39 15.42 -16.53
C ASN A 159 -3.81 15.66 -17.99
N LYS A 160 -3.36 14.81 -18.93
CA LYS A 160 -3.73 14.96 -20.36
C LYS A 160 -5.24 14.76 -20.60
N GLU A 161 -5.85 13.83 -19.88
CA GLU A 161 -7.28 13.53 -20.00
C GLU A 161 -8.15 14.61 -19.34
N PHE A 162 -7.77 15.09 -18.15
CA PHE A 162 -8.50 16.19 -17.49
C PHE A 162 -8.50 17.46 -18.33
N VAL A 163 -7.38 17.78 -19.00
CA VAL A 163 -7.31 18.92 -19.92
C VAL A 163 -8.27 18.72 -21.10
N ARG A 164 -8.34 17.53 -21.72
CA ARG A 164 -9.28 17.26 -22.81
C ARG A 164 -10.74 17.39 -22.40
N THR A 165 -11.09 17.00 -21.17
CA THR A 165 -12.49 17.07 -20.71
C THR A 165 -12.94 18.51 -20.44
N THR A 166 -12.03 19.41 -20.05
CA THR A 166 -12.34 20.82 -19.82
C THR A 166 -12.50 21.67 -21.10
N PHE A 167 -11.94 21.25 -22.24
CA PHE A 167 -11.96 22.04 -23.48
C PHE A 167 -13.08 21.66 -24.48
N HIS A 168 -13.93 20.68 -24.18
CA HIS A 168 -15.12 20.36 -25.00
C HIS A 168 -16.42 20.99 -24.49
N GLY A 169 -16.34 21.93 -23.54
CA GLY A 169 -17.49 22.66 -23.00
C GLY A 169 -17.68 24.09 -23.53
N GLY A 170 -16.99 24.49 -24.59
CA GLY A 170 -17.15 25.82 -25.15
C GLY A 170 -16.47 25.96 -26.50
N LEU A 171 -17.30 26.07 -27.54
CA LEU A 171 -17.15 26.84 -28.79
C LEU A 171 -18.00 26.16 -29.88
N GLU A 172 -19.32 26.22 -29.70
CA GLU A 172 -20.25 26.42 -30.81
C GLU A 172 -20.73 27.87 -30.68
N GLU A 173 -20.02 28.81 -31.32
CA GLU A 173 -20.56 30.14 -31.63
C GLU A 173 -20.21 30.44 -33.09
N GLU A 174 -21.25 30.28 -33.90
CA GLU A 174 -21.61 31.01 -35.12
C GLU A 174 -20.51 31.86 -35.79
N ASP A 175 -19.94 31.34 -36.87
CA ASP A 175 -19.49 32.17 -37.99
C ASP A 175 -20.55 32.12 -39.09
N ASN A 176 -21.54 33.02 -38.98
CA ASN A 176 -22.42 33.40 -40.07
C ASN A 176 -22.56 34.92 -40.07
N ASP A 177 -21.61 35.63 -40.70
CA ASP A 177 -21.87 36.86 -41.47
C ASP A 177 -20.55 37.46 -42.00
N LYS A 178 -20.26 37.23 -43.30
CA LYS A 178 -20.01 38.24 -44.35
C LYS A 178 -19.37 37.64 -45.60
#